data_AF-A0A7C0V724-F1
#
_entry.id   AF-A0A7C0V724-F1
#
_cell.length_a   1.000
_cell.length_b   1.000
_cell.length_c   1.000
_cell.angle_alpha   90.00
_cell.angle_beta   90.00
_cell.angle_gamma   90.00
#
_symmetry.space_group_name_H-M   'P 1'
#
loop_
_entity.id
_entity.type
_entity.pdbx_description
1 polymer ?
#
loop_
_entity_poly.entity_id
_entity_poly.type
_entity_poly.pdbx_seq_one_letter_code
_entity_poly.pdbx_strand_id
1 'polypeptide(L)'
;AAVGAAVAALPGLVVHRTTVWTTDAVFRETPRRMAHFVDTYQARAVEMEVSALCAAAALLGVEVAAVLAVSDSLSGNRWRPGFATPRFLETRKTLAECIGALMQAQQWNGG
;
A
#
# COMPACT_ATOMS: atom_id res chain seq x y z
N ALA A 1 3.09 16.91 -0.90
CA ALA A 1 3.18 16.96 0.58
C ALA A 1 1.81 16.80 1.27
N ALA A 2 0.73 17.38 0.74
CA ALA A 2 -0.62 17.27 1.30
C ALA A 2 -1.23 15.86 1.21
N VAL A 3 -1.04 15.15 0.08
CA VAL A 3 -1.60 13.79 -0.14
C VAL A 3 -1.09 12.79 0.90
N GLY A 4 0.20 12.85 1.26
CA GLY A 4 0.79 11.94 2.25
C GLY A 4 0.24 12.14 3.67
N ALA A 5 -0.09 13.38 4.05
CA ALA A 5 -0.71 13.68 5.35
C ALA A 5 -2.18 13.21 5.39
N ALA A 6 -2.92 13.42 4.30
CA ALA A 6 -4.30 12.95 4.16
C ALA A 6 -4.40 11.42 4.28
N VAL A 7 -3.48 10.71 3.62
CA VAL A 7 -3.35 9.25 3.70
C VAL A 7 -2.97 8.76 5.10
N ALA A 8 -2.16 9.51 5.85
CA ALA A 8 -1.73 9.10 7.19
C ALA A 8 -2.85 9.22 8.24
N ALA A 9 -3.90 9.98 7.95
CA ALA A 9 -4.98 10.31 8.89
C ALA A 9 -6.33 9.67 8.51
N LEU A 10 -6.32 8.52 7.80
CA LEU A 10 -7.54 7.84 7.41
C LEU A 10 -8.36 7.38 8.64
N PRO A 11 -9.61 7.83 8.79
CA PRO A 11 -10.41 7.53 9.98
C PRO A 11 -10.71 6.04 10.07
N GLY A 12 -10.64 5.49 11.29
CA GLY A 12 -10.92 4.07 11.55
C GLY A 12 -9.81 3.10 11.12
N LEU A 13 -8.69 3.60 10.58
CA LEU A 13 -7.55 2.79 10.14
C LEU A 13 -6.27 3.18 10.88
N VAL A 14 -5.47 2.18 11.22
CA VAL A 14 -4.10 2.38 11.68
C VAL A 14 -3.19 2.32 10.45
N VAL A 15 -2.60 3.45 10.09
CA VAL A 15 -1.74 3.58 8.90
C VAL A 15 -0.28 3.59 9.33
N HIS A 16 0.53 2.73 8.71
CA HIS A 16 1.98 2.69 8.91
C HIS A 16 2.69 3.18 7.65
N ARG A 17 3.58 4.17 7.80
CA ARG A 17 4.47 4.58 6.71
C ARG A 17 5.70 3.67 6.69
N THR A 18 5.94 3.01 5.57
CA THR A 18 7.05 2.06 5.40
C THR A 18 7.56 2.04 3.96
N THR A 19 8.76 1.51 3.77
CA THR A 19 9.24 1.07 2.45
C THR A 19 8.50 -0.19 2.02
N VAL A 20 8.16 -0.24 0.73
CA VAL A 20 7.47 -1.34 0.05
C VAL A 20 8.29 -1.70 -1.18
N TRP A 21 8.47 -3.00 -1.47
CA TRP A 21 9.05 -3.43 -2.74
C TRP A 21 7.96 -3.93 -3.68
N THR A 22 8.09 -3.63 -4.97
CA THR A 22 7.21 -4.17 -6.02
C THR A 22 7.85 -5.38 -6.69
N THR A 23 7.06 -6.42 -6.97
CA THR A 23 7.48 -7.62 -7.71
C THR A 23 6.59 -7.86 -8.94
N ASP A 24 7.08 -8.62 -9.91
CA ASP A 24 6.39 -8.89 -11.18
C ASP A 24 5.25 -9.91 -11.07
N ALA A 25 5.31 -10.79 -10.07
CA ALA A 25 4.34 -11.87 -9.88
C ALA A 25 4.30 -12.39 -8.42
N VAL A 26 3.18 -13.02 -8.05
CA VAL A 26 3.02 -13.79 -6.81
C VAL A 26 4.03 -14.95 -6.77
N PHE A 27 4.48 -15.33 -5.56
CA PHE A 27 5.44 -16.42 -5.29
C PHE A 27 6.88 -16.13 -5.72
N ARG A 28 7.18 -14.86 -6.03
CA ARG A 28 8.55 -14.37 -6.29
C ARG A 28 9.28 -13.97 -5.00
N GLU A 29 8.60 -14.02 -3.86
CA GLU A 29 9.06 -13.72 -2.51
C GLU A 29 9.89 -14.87 -1.94
N THR A 30 11.01 -15.19 -2.59
CA THR A 30 11.93 -16.20 -2.06
C THR A 30 12.58 -15.69 -0.75
N PRO A 31 12.92 -16.57 0.22
CA PRO A 31 13.56 -16.15 1.47
C PRO A 31 14.79 -15.27 1.28
N ARG A 32 15.62 -15.58 0.26
CA ARG A 32 16.79 -14.78 -0.10
C ARG A 32 16.42 -13.36 -0.55
N ARG A 33 15.39 -13.22 -1.39
CA ARG A 33 14.89 -11.89 -1.83
C ARG A 33 14.28 -11.14 -0.66
N MET A 34 13.47 -11.80 0.15
CA MET A 34 12.88 -11.18 1.33
C MET A 34 13.95 -10.63 2.27
N ALA A 35 14.97 -11.44 2.61
CA ALA A 35 16.09 -11.00 3.43
C ALA A 35 16.82 -9.81 2.79
N HIS A 36 17.12 -9.88 1.49
CA HIS A 36 17.76 -8.77 0.79
C HIS A 36 16.98 -7.46 0.91
N PHE A 37 15.67 -7.48 0.65
CA PHE A 37 14.87 -6.26 0.68
C PHE A 37 14.59 -5.74 2.10
N VAL A 38 14.38 -6.64 3.06
CA VAL A 38 14.20 -6.27 4.47
C VAL A 38 15.50 -5.68 5.02
N ASP A 39 16.64 -6.34 4.82
CA ASP A 39 17.90 -5.93 5.45
C ASP A 39 18.49 -4.69 4.77
N THR A 40 18.47 -4.66 3.43
CA THR A 40 19.10 -3.57 2.65
C THR A 40 18.24 -2.32 2.58
N TYR A 41 16.92 -2.49 2.43
CA TYR A 41 16.00 -1.37 2.16
C TYR A 41 14.96 -1.15 3.26
N GLN A 42 15.02 -1.93 4.34
CA GLN A 42 14.06 -1.85 5.46
C GLN A 42 12.60 -2.01 5.00
N ALA A 43 12.39 -2.75 3.90
CA ALA A 43 11.07 -3.01 3.36
C ALA A 43 10.23 -3.86 4.32
N ARG A 44 8.96 -3.49 4.50
CA ARG A 44 8.01 -4.20 5.40
C ARG A 44 6.81 -4.79 4.69
N ALA A 45 6.66 -4.52 3.39
CA ALA A 45 5.60 -5.07 2.57
C ALA A 45 6.09 -5.29 1.13
N VAL A 46 5.35 -6.15 0.43
CA VAL A 46 5.51 -6.49 -0.98
C VAL A 46 4.16 -6.43 -1.67
N GLU A 47 4.14 -5.90 -2.89
CA GLU A 47 2.99 -5.82 -3.79
C GLU A 47 3.49 -5.86 -5.25
N MET A 48 2.61 -5.69 -6.24
CA MET A 48 2.92 -5.97 -7.65
C MET A 48 2.67 -4.81 -8.62
N GLU A 49 2.25 -3.63 -8.16
CA GLU A 49 1.65 -2.57 -8.98
C GLU A 49 2.25 -1.15 -8.75
N VAL A 50 2.66 -0.80 -7.54
CA VAL A 50 2.94 0.59 -7.13
C VAL A 50 4.13 1.19 -7.88
N SER A 51 5.21 0.45 -8.12
CA SER A 51 6.35 0.99 -8.89
C SER A 51 5.98 1.38 -10.32
N ALA A 52 5.06 0.63 -10.96
CA ALA A 52 4.57 0.95 -12.30
C ALA A 52 3.71 2.22 -12.28
N LEU A 53 2.82 2.36 -11.28
CA LEU A 53 2.05 3.58 -11.07
C LEU A 53 2.95 4.81 -10.83
N CYS A 54 3.98 4.68 -10.01
CA CYS A 54 4.96 5.74 -9.77
C CYS A 54 5.72 6.14 -11.05
N ALA A 55 6.14 5.16 -11.86
CA ALA A 55 6.79 5.43 -13.13
C ALA A 55 5.87 6.18 -14.11
N ALA A 56 4.61 5.74 -14.24
CA ALA A 56 3.62 6.41 -15.07
C ALA A 56 3.33 7.84 -14.59
N ALA A 57 3.18 8.04 -13.28
CA ALA A 57 2.94 9.35 -12.68
C ALA A 57 4.09 10.33 -12.94
N ALA A 58 5.34 9.85 -12.85
CA ALA A 58 6.52 10.64 -13.16
C ALA A 58 6.57 11.07 -14.64
N LEU A 59 6.19 10.18 -15.57
CA LEU A 59 6.11 10.49 -16.99
C LEU A 59 4.99 11.49 -17.31
N LEU A 60 3.86 11.40 -16.60
CA LEU A 60 2.69 12.27 -16.79
C LEU A 60 2.78 13.59 -16.01
N GLY A 61 3.77 13.75 -15.13
CA GLY A 61 3.90 14.93 -14.27
C GLY A 61 2.78 15.08 -13.23
N VAL A 62 2.20 13.97 -12.77
CA VAL A 62 1.11 13.97 -11.77
C VAL A 62 1.58 13.44 -10.42
N GLU A 63 0.97 13.92 -9.33
CA GLU A 63 1.21 13.37 -7.99
C GLU A 63 0.53 12.00 -7.83
N VAL A 64 1.20 11.07 -7.17
CA VAL A 64 0.64 9.75 -6.83
C VAL A 64 0.99 9.38 -5.39
N ALA A 65 0.07 8.70 -4.73
CA ALA A 65 0.28 8.08 -3.43
C ALA A 65 -0.42 6.72 -3.40
N ALA A 66 0.13 5.79 -2.61
CA ALA A 66 -0.43 4.46 -2.44
C ALA A 66 -0.69 4.19 -0.95
N VAL A 67 -1.83 3.55 -0.68
CA VAL A 67 -2.18 2.99 0.63
C VAL A 67 -2.48 1.52 0.40
N LEU A 68 -1.78 0.66 1.13
CA LEU A 68 -1.82 -0.78 0.91
C LEU A 68 -2.41 -1.46 2.14
N ALA A 69 -3.49 -2.23 1.93
CA ALA A 69 -3.98 -3.15 2.93
C ALA A 69 -3.16 -4.43 2.88
N VAL A 70 -2.54 -4.82 4.00
CA VAL A 70 -1.74 -6.05 4.08
C VAL A 70 -2.67 -7.24 4.36
N SER A 71 -2.79 -8.16 3.40
CA SER A 71 -3.58 -9.38 3.53
C SER A 71 -2.82 -10.48 4.27
N ASP A 72 -1.65 -10.81 3.75
CA ASP A 72 -0.91 -12.01 4.12
C ASP A 72 0.36 -11.62 4.87
N SER A 73 0.74 -12.45 5.83
CA SER A 73 2.03 -12.30 6.51
C SER A 73 3.00 -13.38 6.06
N LEU A 74 4.15 -12.92 5.54
CA LEU A 74 5.32 -13.74 5.30
C LEU A 74 6.34 -13.62 6.46
N SER A 75 5.95 -13.02 7.58
CA SER A 75 6.84 -12.88 8.74
C SER A 75 7.13 -14.24 9.37
N GLY A 76 8.41 -14.56 9.55
CA GLY A 76 8.85 -15.81 10.16
C GLY A 76 9.05 -16.93 9.13
N ASN A 77 8.80 -18.17 9.52
CA ASN A 77 9.11 -19.36 8.72
C ASN A 77 7.93 -19.93 7.93
N ARG A 78 6.74 -19.34 8.03
CA ARG A 78 5.52 -19.84 7.38
C ARG A 78 4.67 -18.69 6.87
N TRP A 79 4.11 -18.88 5.67
CA TRP A 79 3.07 -18.02 5.12
C TRP A 79 1.80 -18.13 5.96
N ARG A 80 1.25 -16.97 6.33
CA ARG A 80 -0.03 -16.83 7.02
C ARG A 80 -1.00 -16.10 6.10
N PRO A 81 -1.87 -16.81 5.37
CA PRO A 81 -2.86 -16.18 4.50
C PRO A 81 -3.89 -15.44 5.36
N GLY A 82 -4.23 -14.22 4.94
CA GLY A 82 -5.23 -13.39 5.60
C GLY A 82 -6.18 -12.69 4.64
N PHE A 83 -6.01 -12.88 3.32
CA PHE A 83 -6.84 -12.24 2.29
C PHE A 83 -8.35 -12.47 2.43
N ALA A 84 -8.78 -13.64 2.92
CA ALA A 84 -10.20 -13.94 3.13
C ALA A 84 -10.72 -13.62 4.54
N THR A 85 -9.87 -13.06 5.41
CA THR A 85 -10.28 -12.80 6.80
C THR A 85 -11.28 -11.65 6.88
N PRO A 86 -12.28 -11.69 7.79
CA PRO A 86 -13.22 -10.58 7.97
C PRO A 86 -12.53 -9.24 8.22
N ARG A 87 -11.43 -9.25 9.00
CA ARG A 87 -10.61 -8.06 9.25
C ARG A 87 -10.08 -7.43 7.96
N PHE A 88 -9.51 -8.24 7.06
CA PHE A 88 -8.96 -7.73 5.80
C PHE A 88 -10.06 -7.22 4.86
N LEU A 89 -11.18 -7.95 4.76
CA LEU A 89 -12.32 -7.54 3.95
C LEU A 89 -12.91 -6.20 4.41
N GLU A 90 -13.05 -6.02 5.74
CA GLU A 90 -13.51 -4.75 6.32
C GLU A 90 -12.49 -3.63 6.07
N THR A 91 -11.19 -3.89 6.32
CA THR A 91 -10.13 -2.91 6.07
C THR A 91 -10.14 -2.42 4.62
N ARG A 92 -10.30 -3.33 3.65
CA ARG A 92 -10.39 -2.98 2.23
C ARG A 92 -11.61 -2.10 1.93
N LYS A 93 -12.77 -2.40 2.54
CA LYS A 93 -14.00 -1.62 2.40
C LYS A 93 -13.81 -0.21 2.97
N THR A 94 -13.37 -0.10 4.22
CA THR A 94 -13.10 1.19 4.89
C THR A 94 -12.07 2.02 4.11
N LEU A 95 -11.03 1.39 3.59
CA LEU A 95 -10.01 2.05 2.78
C LEU A 95 -10.60 2.66 1.50
N ALA A 96 -11.45 1.90 0.79
CA ALA A 96 -12.10 2.39 -0.43
C ALA A 96 -13.04 3.57 -0.13
N GLU A 97 -13.82 3.50 0.96
CA GLU A 97 -14.69 4.60 1.40
C GLU A 97 -13.89 5.85 1.75
N CYS A 98 -12.79 5.69 2.48
CA CYS A 98 -11.87 6.77 2.84
C CYS A 98 -11.26 7.45 1.61
N ILE A 99 -10.78 6.67 0.64
CA ILE A 99 -10.21 7.20 -0.61
C ILE A 99 -11.28 7.96 -1.39
N GLY A 100 -12.50 7.42 -1.50
CA GLY A 100 -13.61 8.11 -2.15
C GLY A 100 -13.92 9.47 -1.51
N ALA A 101 -13.99 9.52 -0.18
CA ALA A 101 -14.21 10.77 0.55
C ALA A 101 -13.06 11.77 0.36
N LEU A 102 -11.80 11.31 0.38
CA LEU A 102 -10.63 12.15 0.10
C LEU A 102 -10.67 12.74 -1.31
N MET A 103 -10.98 11.94 -2.32
CA MET A 103 -11.06 12.41 -3.71
C MET A 103 -12.18 13.44 -3.90
N GLN A 104 -13.34 13.26 -3.25
CA GLN A 104 -14.42 14.25 -3.27
C GLN A 104 -14.02 15.55 -2.59
N ALA A 105 -13.38 15.48 -1.42
CA ALA A 105 -12.88 16.66 -0.72
C ALA A 105 -11.81 17.43 -1.51
N GLN A 106 -11.00 16.73 -2.31
CA GLN A 106 -10.00 17.35 -3.19
C GLN A 106 -10.59 17.86 -4.52
N GLN A 107 -11.67 17.27 -5.02
CA GLN A 107 -12.42 17.77 -6.18
C GLN A 107 -13.20 19.05 -5.84
N TRP A 108 -13.58 19.26 -4.58
CA TRP A 108 -14.08 20.55 -4.08
C TRP A 108 -12.94 21.55 -3.91
N ASN A 109 -12.46 22.11 -5.01
CA ASN A 109 -11.63 23.33 -5.05
C ASN A 109 -12.23 24.41 -5.97
N GLY A 110 -13.49 24.24 -6.38
CA GLY A 110 -14.25 25.23 -7.16
C GLY A 110 -15.22 25.97 -6.26
N GLY A 111 -15.00 27.28 -6.10
CA GLY A 111 -16.03 28.23 -5.65
C GLY A 111 -17.10 28.47 -6.71
#